data_AF-A0A849WHN8-F1
#
_entry.id   AF-A0A849WHN8-F1
#
_cell.length_a   1.000
_cell.length_b   1.000
_cell.length_c   1.000
_cell.angle_alpha   90.00
_cell.angle_beta   90.00
_cell.angle_gamma   90.00
#
_symmetry.space_group_name_H-M   'P 1'
#
loop_
_entity.id
_entity.type
_entity.pdbx_description
1 polymer ?
#
loop_
_entity_poly.entity_id
_entity_poly.type
_entity_poly.pdbx_seq_one_letter_code
_entity_poly.pdbx_strand_id
1 'polypeptide(L)'
;MKPIKIAENVYKIGALDWNRRLFDSLIPIPKGTTYNSYWVEGKEKTALIDTVEPAMWEVLEDQISKATRLDYIVSNHAEQDHSGCIPNVLQKFPKAKVVTNSKAKGMLMDLLSIEESQFQIVNDGDSLDLGGKTLRFALTPWVHWPETMVTYLEEDKILFSCDFFGSHLASSKIYADEDYEVYDAAKRYYAEIMMPFAREVAKNMEKVSKWNIQLIAPSHGPMYNKPEFIFNAYKEWISDKPKNKAIVVYIS
;
A
#
# COMPACT_ATOMS: atom_id res chain seq x y z
N MET A 1 11.45 -10.71 11.13
CA MET A 1 10.93 -11.61 10.04
C MET A 1 11.86 -11.51 8.85
N LYS A 2 12.12 -12.55 8.06
CA LYS A 2 13.05 -12.40 6.90
C LYS A 2 12.38 -11.69 5.71
N PRO A 3 13.11 -10.83 4.96
CA PRO A 3 12.64 -10.30 3.69
C PRO A 3 12.27 -11.41 2.70
N ILE A 4 11.19 -11.22 1.96
CA ILE A 4 10.67 -12.18 0.98
C ILE A 4 10.93 -11.63 -0.42
N LYS A 5 11.71 -12.34 -1.24
CA LYS A 5 11.95 -11.96 -2.63
C LYS A 5 10.66 -12.16 -3.46
N ILE A 6 10.20 -11.10 -4.12
CA ILE A 6 9.00 -11.13 -4.99
C ILE A 6 9.33 -10.93 -6.46
N ALA A 7 10.48 -10.33 -6.76
CA ALA A 7 11.11 -10.29 -8.08
C ALA A 7 12.63 -10.11 -7.92
N GLU A 8 13.39 -10.07 -9.02
CA GLU A 8 14.83 -9.81 -8.94
C GLU A 8 15.08 -8.43 -8.33
N ASN A 9 15.82 -8.39 -7.22
CA ASN A 9 16.09 -7.17 -6.45
C ASN A 9 14.83 -6.43 -5.91
N VAL A 10 13.72 -7.17 -5.73
CA VAL A 10 12.49 -6.63 -5.13
C VAL A 10 12.05 -7.54 -4.00
N TYR A 11 11.85 -6.97 -2.82
CA TYR A 11 11.52 -7.71 -1.60
C TYR A 11 10.30 -7.13 -0.90
N LYS A 12 9.38 -8.02 -0.49
CA LYS A 12 8.36 -7.70 0.50
C LYS A 12 8.99 -7.76 1.90
N ILE A 13 8.85 -6.66 2.63
CA ILE A 13 9.24 -6.52 4.03
C ILE A 13 8.03 -6.00 4.83
N GLY A 14 8.24 -5.64 6.10
CA GLY A 14 7.20 -5.23 7.02
C GLY A 14 6.75 -6.33 7.97
N ALA A 15 5.53 -6.20 8.50
CA ALA A 15 5.08 -6.95 9.67
C ALA A 15 3.72 -7.63 9.48
N LEU A 16 3.51 -8.73 10.19
CA LEU A 16 2.21 -9.37 10.38
C LEU A 16 1.73 -9.08 11.80
N ASP A 17 0.52 -8.57 11.93
CA ASP A 17 -0.11 -8.33 13.23
C ASP A 17 -1.35 -9.22 13.41
N TRP A 18 -1.12 -10.40 13.96
CA TRP A 18 -2.16 -11.35 14.33
C TRP A 18 -3.02 -10.88 15.51
N ASN A 19 -2.57 -9.87 16.25
CA ASN A 19 -3.18 -9.44 17.51
C ASN A 19 -3.99 -8.17 17.37
N ARG A 20 -3.83 -7.39 16.29
CA ARG A 20 -4.69 -6.26 15.98
C ARG A 20 -6.15 -6.72 15.87
N ARG A 21 -7.05 -6.03 16.58
CA ARG A 21 -8.50 -6.33 16.58
C ARG A 21 -9.35 -5.19 16.07
N LEU A 22 -8.81 -3.97 16.06
CA LEU A 22 -9.48 -2.78 15.58
C LEU A 22 -8.57 -2.03 14.61
N PHE A 23 -9.11 -1.64 13.46
CA PHE A 23 -8.51 -0.67 12.55
C PHE A 23 -9.20 0.69 12.77
N ASP A 24 -8.44 1.78 12.79
CA ASP A 24 -8.93 3.14 13.13
C ASP A 24 -9.77 3.24 14.41
N SER A 25 -9.51 2.35 15.37
CA SER A 25 -10.29 2.21 16.61
C SER A 25 -11.79 1.97 16.40
N LEU A 26 -12.22 1.65 15.17
CA LEU A 26 -13.63 1.57 14.78
C LEU A 26 -13.97 0.24 14.08
N ILE A 27 -13.14 -0.20 13.14
CA ILE A 27 -13.44 -1.32 12.25
C ILE A 27 -12.90 -2.64 12.85
N PRO A 28 -13.76 -3.64 13.16
CA PRO A 28 -13.31 -4.91 13.71
C PRO A 28 -12.55 -5.75 12.68
N ILE A 29 -11.31 -6.12 13.00
CA ILE A 29 -10.43 -6.95 12.18
C ILE A 29 -10.07 -8.25 12.92
N PRO A 30 -11.02 -9.18 13.08
CA PRO A 30 -10.85 -10.38 13.92
C PRO A 30 -9.73 -11.31 13.43
N LYS A 31 -9.33 -11.20 12.17
CA LYS A 31 -8.26 -11.99 11.54
C LYS A 31 -6.91 -11.26 11.50
N GLY A 32 -6.76 -10.14 12.23
CA GLY A 32 -5.54 -9.33 12.22
C GLY A 32 -5.33 -8.60 10.89
N THR A 33 -4.14 -8.04 10.72
CA THR A 33 -3.72 -7.36 9.49
C THR A 33 -2.23 -7.57 9.22
N THR A 34 -1.73 -7.00 8.12
CA THR A 34 -0.30 -6.90 7.83
C THR A 34 0.03 -5.47 7.45
N TYR A 35 1.24 -5.03 7.75
CA TYR A 35 1.78 -3.76 7.28
C TYR A 35 2.90 -4.09 6.30
N ASN A 36 2.59 -4.06 5.02
CA ASN A 36 3.49 -4.44 3.94
C ASN A 36 4.26 -3.22 3.47
N SER A 37 5.58 -3.33 3.44
CA SER A 37 6.45 -2.37 2.76
C SER A 37 7.30 -3.11 1.74
N TYR A 38 7.87 -2.38 0.78
CA TYR A 38 8.60 -3.00 -0.34
C TYR A 38 9.96 -2.36 -0.55
N TRP A 39 10.99 -3.19 -0.63
CA TRP A 39 12.37 -2.76 -0.89
C TRP A 39 12.71 -3.04 -2.35
N VAL A 40 13.14 -2.01 -3.08
CA VAL A 40 13.47 -2.06 -4.51
C VAL A 40 14.90 -1.58 -4.72
N GLU A 41 15.75 -2.45 -5.27
CA GLU A 41 17.15 -2.12 -5.59
C GLU A 41 17.34 -2.03 -7.09
N GLY A 42 17.60 -0.81 -7.58
CA GLY A 42 18.20 -0.62 -8.88
C GLY A 42 19.73 -0.64 -8.80
N LYS A 43 20.40 -0.52 -9.94
CA LYS A 43 21.86 -0.51 -10.01
C LYS A 43 22.48 0.73 -9.39
N GLU A 44 21.75 1.84 -9.35
CA GLU A 44 22.27 3.14 -8.93
C GLU A 44 21.64 3.66 -7.64
N LYS A 45 20.37 3.33 -7.40
CA LYS A 45 19.55 3.83 -6.30
C LYS A 45 18.71 2.73 -5.67
N THR A 46 18.31 2.98 -4.44
CA THR A 46 17.45 2.07 -3.67
C THR A 46 16.25 2.82 -3.12
N ALA A 47 15.07 2.20 -3.17
CA ALA A 47 13.82 2.74 -2.68
C ALA A 47 13.14 1.80 -1.67
N LEU A 48 12.61 2.39 -0.60
CA LEU A 48 11.67 1.77 0.31
C LEU A 48 10.29 2.34 0.00
N ILE A 49 9.32 1.50 -0.31
CA ILE A 49 7.95 1.89 -0.63
C ILE A 49 7.07 1.57 0.57
N ASP A 50 6.50 2.64 1.13
CA ASP A 50 5.80 2.70 2.40
C ASP A 50 6.67 2.19 3.58
N THR A 51 6.16 2.32 4.79
CA THR A 51 6.76 1.79 6.01
C THR A 51 5.71 0.95 6.75
N VAL A 52 5.74 0.94 8.07
CA VAL A 52 4.81 0.17 8.91
C VAL A 52 4.25 1.06 10.01
N GLU A 53 3.20 0.57 10.67
CA GLU A 53 2.72 1.06 11.95
C GLU A 53 3.88 1.20 12.95
N PRO A 54 4.02 2.33 13.68
CA PRO A 54 5.07 2.55 14.67
C PRO A 54 5.34 1.41 15.64
N ALA A 55 4.30 0.71 16.11
CA ALA A 55 4.43 -0.44 17.00
C ALA A 55 5.19 -1.62 16.37
N MET A 56 5.34 -1.64 15.05
CA MET A 56 6.01 -2.68 14.26
C MET A 56 7.40 -2.26 13.78
N TRP A 57 7.91 -1.10 14.21
CA TRP A 57 9.21 -0.57 13.81
C TRP A 57 10.34 -1.60 13.94
N GLU A 58 10.44 -2.30 15.08
CA GLU A 58 11.52 -3.25 15.33
C GLU A 58 11.57 -4.38 14.30
N VAL A 59 10.40 -4.80 13.77
CA VAL A 59 10.32 -5.83 12.73
C VAL A 59 10.90 -5.32 11.41
N LEU A 60 10.56 -4.09 11.03
CA LEU A 60 11.06 -3.44 9.81
C LEU A 60 12.56 -3.12 9.95
N GLU A 61 12.99 -2.63 11.11
CA GLU A 61 14.38 -2.28 11.40
C GLU A 61 15.31 -3.49 11.26
N ASP A 62 14.92 -4.65 11.81
CA ASP A 62 15.66 -5.91 11.67
C ASP A 62 15.86 -6.29 10.19
N GLN A 63 14.81 -6.15 9.38
CA GLN A 63 14.82 -6.48 7.95
C GLN A 63 15.75 -5.58 7.13
N ILE A 64 15.85 -4.30 7.47
CA ILE A 64 16.70 -3.32 6.78
C ILE A 64 18.03 -3.08 7.52
N SER A 65 18.33 -3.84 8.57
CA SER A 65 19.48 -3.63 9.46
C SER A 65 20.82 -3.65 8.72
N LYS A 66 20.93 -4.52 7.71
CA LYS A 66 22.14 -4.72 6.89
C LYS A 66 22.22 -3.77 5.69
N ALA A 67 21.15 -3.04 5.37
CA ALA A 67 21.18 -2.08 4.28
C ALA A 67 22.08 -0.90 4.67
N THR A 68 23.05 -0.59 3.82
CA THR A 68 24.00 0.51 4.03
C THR A 68 23.58 1.79 3.31
N ARG A 69 22.60 1.69 2.41
CA ARG A 69 22.15 2.77 1.56
C ARG A 69 20.65 2.67 1.32
N LEU A 70 19.99 3.83 1.40
CA LEU A 70 18.64 4.07 0.95
C LEU A 70 18.62 5.47 0.33
N ASP A 71 18.16 5.60 -0.91
CA ASP A 71 18.07 6.89 -1.58
C ASP A 71 16.67 7.49 -1.45
N TYR A 72 15.63 6.65 -1.45
CA TYR A 72 14.24 7.10 -1.48
C TYR A 72 13.36 6.35 -0.50
N ILE A 73 12.45 7.09 0.14
CA ILE A 73 11.31 6.55 0.89
C ILE A 73 10.06 7.02 0.15
N VAL A 74 9.41 6.15 -0.61
CA VAL A 74 8.17 6.48 -1.32
C VAL A 74 7.02 6.35 -0.32
N SER A 75 6.28 7.44 -0.08
CA SER A 75 5.08 7.43 0.75
C SER A 75 3.86 7.54 -0.17
N ASN A 76 3.21 6.42 -0.46
CA ASN A 76 2.00 6.37 -1.28
C ASN A 76 0.80 7.01 -0.59
N HIS A 77 0.79 6.92 0.75
CA HIS A 77 -0.28 7.37 1.62
C HIS A 77 0.32 8.03 2.88
N ALA A 78 -0.40 8.97 3.50
CA ALA A 78 0.09 9.70 4.68
C ALA A 78 -0.35 9.07 6.01
N GLU A 79 -1.29 8.13 6.00
CA GLU A 79 -1.77 7.46 7.21
C GLU A 79 -0.69 6.66 7.93
N GLN A 80 -0.71 6.69 9.27
CA GLN A 80 0.44 6.34 10.09
C GLN A 80 0.71 4.84 10.19
N ASP A 81 -0.25 3.99 9.83
CA ASP A 81 -0.04 2.55 9.70
C ASP A 81 0.86 2.18 8.49
N HIS A 82 1.13 3.15 7.61
CA HIS A 82 2.03 3.06 6.46
C HIS A 82 3.17 4.06 6.52
N SER A 83 2.92 5.27 6.97
CA SER A 83 3.89 6.36 6.99
C SER A 83 4.59 6.53 8.34
N GLY A 84 4.05 5.92 9.41
CA GLY A 84 4.40 6.28 10.78
C GLY A 84 5.85 6.00 11.17
N CYS A 85 6.53 5.09 10.47
CA CYS A 85 7.95 4.82 10.68
C CYS A 85 8.90 5.63 9.76
N ILE A 86 8.40 6.52 8.90
CA ILE A 86 9.28 7.35 8.05
C ILE A 86 10.33 8.11 8.88
N PRO A 87 10.01 8.76 10.02
CA PRO A 87 11.02 9.41 10.86
C PRO A 87 12.12 8.46 11.34
N ASN A 88 11.77 7.23 11.75
CA ASN A 88 12.74 6.22 12.16
C ASN A 88 13.65 5.80 11.00
N VAL A 89 13.08 5.60 9.80
CA VAL A 89 13.86 5.28 8.60
C VAL A 89 14.79 6.44 8.23
N LEU A 90 14.34 7.69 8.31
CA LEU A 90 15.17 8.87 8.05
C LEU A 90 16.30 9.03 9.08
N GLN A 91 16.07 8.67 10.34
CA GLN A 91 17.13 8.63 11.35
C GLN A 91 18.23 7.63 10.98
N LYS A 92 17.86 6.45 10.48
CA LYS A 92 18.79 5.42 10.02
C LYS A 92 19.48 5.79 8.69
N PHE A 93 18.75 6.44 7.79
CA PHE A 93 19.19 6.82 6.45
C PHE A 93 18.99 8.33 6.21
N PRO A 94 19.80 9.20 6.84
CA PRO A 94 19.56 10.65 6.85
C PRO A 94 19.70 11.33 5.49
N LYS A 95 20.27 10.63 4.49
CA LYS A 95 20.41 11.11 3.12
C LYS A 95 19.23 10.74 2.22
N ALA A 96 18.33 9.87 2.67
CA ALA A 96 17.16 9.48 1.89
C ALA A 96 16.21 10.66 1.70
N LYS A 97 15.53 10.69 0.55
CA LYS A 97 14.45 11.66 0.26
C LYS A 97 13.10 10.98 0.37
N VAL A 98 12.14 11.66 1.00
CA VAL A 98 10.75 11.22 1.02
C VAL A 98 10.10 11.61 -0.30
N VAL A 99 9.76 10.62 -1.12
CA VAL A 99 9.14 10.81 -2.44
C VAL A 99 7.63 10.68 -2.29
N THR A 100 6.90 11.76 -2.57
CA THR A 100 5.44 11.79 -2.48
C THR A 100 4.88 12.97 -3.28
N ASN A 101 3.58 13.19 -3.28
CA ASN A 101 2.96 14.35 -3.95
C ASN A 101 2.81 15.56 -3.03
N SER A 102 2.47 16.71 -3.62
CA SER A 102 2.39 17.98 -2.89
C SER A 102 1.38 17.98 -1.73
N LYS A 103 0.28 17.21 -1.82
CA LYS A 103 -0.72 17.17 -0.75
C LYS A 103 -0.25 16.29 0.39
N ALA A 104 0.28 15.11 0.07
CA ALA A 104 0.85 14.19 1.04
C ALA A 104 2.02 14.82 1.80
N LYS A 105 2.88 15.60 1.13
CA LYS A 105 3.97 16.35 1.80
C LYS A 105 3.44 17.20 2.95
N GLY A 106 2.39 18.00 2.74
CA GLY A 106 1.81 18.83 3.80
C GLY A 106 1.32 17.99 4.98
N MET A 107 0.58 16.91 4.69
CA MET A 107 0.06 16.01 5.73
C MET A 107 1.18 15.30 6.49
N LEU A 108 2.21 14.82 5.81
CA LEU A 108 3.36 14.15 6.44
C LEU A 108 4.20 15.10 7.29
N MET A 109 4.34 16.37 6.90
CA MET A 109 4.97 17.39 7.74
C MET A 109 4.16 17.59 9.03
N ASP A 110 2.84 17.74 8.92
CA ASP A 110 1.96 17.98 10.07
C ASP A 110 1.89 16.76 11.01
N LEU A 111 1.76 15.56 10.45
CA LEU A 111 1.58 14.30 11.21
C LEU A 111 2.88 13.79 11.82
N LEU A 112 4.01 13.95 11.12
CA LEU A 112 5.27 13.27 11.46
C LEU A 112 6.45 14.22 11.69
N SER A 113 6.25 15.54 11.55
CA SER A 113 7.30 16.56 11.74
C SER A 113 8.53 16.34 10.85
N ILE A 114 8.33 15.87 9.61
CA ILE A 114 9.41 15.70 8.63
C ILE A 114 9.78 17.07 8.06
N GLU A 115 11.08 17.35 7.97
CA GLU A 115 11.58 18.62 7.44
C GLU A 115 11.25 18.77 5.95
N GLU A 116 10.81 19.96 5.54
CA GLU A 116 10.45 20.26 4.15
C GLU A 116 11.57 19.91 3.15
N SER A 117 12.82 20.12 3.56
CA SER A 117 14.00 19.84 2.74
C SER A 117 14.24 18.36 2.44
N GLN A 118 13.58 17.45 3.15
CA GLN A 118 13.71 16.00 2.95
C GLN A 118 12.77 15.46 1.87
N PHE A 119 11.85 16.26 1.35
CA PHE A 119 10.89 15.82 0.34
C PHE A 119 11.41 15.99 -1.09
N GLN A 120 10.99 15.07 -1.94
CA GLN A 120 11.03 15.16 -3.40
C GLN A 120 9.61 14.97 -3.93
N ILE A 121 9.07 16.00 -4.59
CA ILE A 121 7.69 15.97 -5.08
C ILE A 121 7.60 15.26 -6.43
N VAL A 122 6.58 14.40 -6.57
CA VAL A 122 6.16 13.80 -7.83
C VAL A 122 4.72 14.17 -8.15
N ASN A 123 4.40 14.25 -9.43
CA ASN A 123 3.07 14.50 -9.98
C ASN A 123 2.50 13.25 -10.65
N ASP A 124 1.24 13.32 -11.06
CA ASP A 124 0.58 12.24 -11.79
C ASP A 124 1.33 11.93 -13.10
N GLY A 125 1.77 10.69 -13.26
CA GLY A 125 2.50 10.22 -14.45
C GLY A 125 4.01 10.39 -14.40
N ASP A 126 4.56 11.06 -13.38
CA ASP A 126 6.01 11.19 -13.17
C ASP A 126 6.66 9.82 -12.93
N SER A 127 7.98 9.77 -13.08
CA SER A 127 8.75 8.55 -12.85
C SER A 127 10.10 8.83 -12.20
N LEU A 128 10.66 7.80 -11.57
CA LEU A 128 11.95 7.81 -10.87
C LEU A 128 12.74 6.56 -11.26
N ASP A 129 13.86 6.74 -11.97
CA ASP A 129 14.77 5.67 -12.33
C ASP A 129 15.75 5.37 -11.18
N LEU A 130 15.87 4.09 -10.84
CA LEU A 130 16.77 3.58 -9.84
C LEU A 130 18.04 2.92 -10.43
N GLY A 131 18.18 2.92 -11.75
CA GLY A 131 19.23 2.23 -12.50
C GLY A 131 18.75 0.86 -12.98
N GLY A 132 17.81 0.85 -13.92
CA GLY A 132 17.22 -0.39 -14.46
C GLY A 132 16.03 -0.94 -13.67
N LYS A 133 15.47 -0.10 -12.79
CA LYS A 133 14.16 -0.27 -12.12
C LYS A 133 13.51 1.11 -12.11
N THR A 134 12.35 1.25 -12.74
CA THR A 134 11.65 2.53 -12.93
C THR A 134 10.35 2.54 -12.14
N LEU A 135 10.25 3.44 -11.18
CA LEU A 135 9.03 3.68 -10.42
C LEU A 135 8.21 4.75 -11.13
N ARG A 136 7.02 4.42 -11.62
CA ARG A 136 6.05 5.36 -12.18
C ARG A 136 4.95 5.64 -11.16
N PHE A 137 4.60 6.90 -10.98
CA PHE A 137 3.60 7.33 -9.99
C PHE A 137 2.27 7.66 -10.66
N ALA A 138 1.17 7.27 -10.03
CA ALA A 138 -0.17 7.75 -10.39
C ALA A 138 -0.92 8.21 -9.15
N LEU A 139 -1.47 9.42 -9.19
CA LEU A 139 -2.31 9.93 -8.13
C LEU A 139 -3.68 9.23 -8.20
N THR A 140 -4.13 8.71 -7.07
CA THR A 140 -5.41 8.01 -6.90
C THR A 140 -6.18 8.62 -5.73
N PRO A 141 -6.53 9.93 -5.80
CA PRO A 141 -7.15 10.63 -4.68
C PRO A 141 -8.49 9.99 -4.32
N TRP A 142 -8.80 10.01 -3.03
CA TRP A 142 -9.95 9.37 -2.40
C TRP A 142 -9.98 7.85 -2.58
N VAL A 143 -8.80 7.23 -2.60
CA VAL A 143 -8.62 5.78 -2.48
C VAL A 143 -7.67 5.47 -1.30
N HIS A 144 -7.98 5.85 -0.07
CA HIS A 144 -9.21 6.51 0.41
C HIS A 144 -9.02 7.95 0.90
N TRP A 145 -7.78 8.47 0.96
CA TRP A 145 -7.49 9.85 1.36
C TRP A 145 -7.20 10.75 0.15
N PRO A 146 -7.30 12.09 0.29
CA PRO A 146 -7.26 13.01 -0.85
C PRO A 146 -5.89 13.16 -1.54
N GLU A 147 -4.85 12.62 -0.94
CA GLU A 147 -3.45 12.62 -1.36
C GLU A 147 -2.98 11.29 -1.96
N THR A 148 -3.75 10.21 -1.84
CA THR A 148 -3.25 8.86 -2.08
C THR A 148 -2.71 8.73 -3.51
N MET A 149 -1.59 8.03 -3.65
CA MET A 149 -1.01 7.66 -4.92
C MET A 149 -0.63 6.18 -4.92
N VAL A 150 -0.43 5.62 -6.11
CA VAL A 150 0.13 4.28 -6.29
C VAL A 150 1.44 4.36 -7.04
N THR A 151 2.29 3.38 -6.83
CA THR A 151 3.60 3.27 -7.48
C THR A 151 3.66 2.01 -8.32
N TYR A 152 4.01 2.13 -9.59
CA TYR A 152 4.14 1.02 -10.53
C TYR A 152 5.61 0.82 -10.91
N LEU A 153 6.12 -0.40 -10.70
CA LEU A 153 7.46 -0.78 -11.14
C LEU A 153 7.39 -1.39 -12.54
N GLU A 154 7.96 -0.68 -13.52
CA GLU A 154 7.73 -0.97 -14.94
C GLU A 154 8.30 -2.31 -15.40
N GLU A 155 9.53 -2.60 -15.00
CA GLU A 155 10.29 -3.75 -15.50
C GLU A 155 9.73 -5.07 -14.97
N ASP A 156 9.29 -5.11 -13.72
CA ASP A 156 8.72 -6.30 -13.08
C ASP A 156 7.19 -6.32 -13.09
N LYS A 157 6.54 -5.26 -13.60
CA LYS A 157 5.08 -5.16 -13.73
C LYS A 157 4.35 -5.28 -12.39
N ILE A 158 4.90 -4.66 -11.36
CA ILE A 158 4.36 -4.71 -9.99
C ILE A 158 3.66 -3.39 -9.67
N LEU A 159 2.40 -3.45 -9.25
CA LEU A 159 1.67 -2.31 -8.71
C LEU A 159 1.75 -2.32 -7.18
N PHE A 160 2.49 -1.39 -6.60
CA PHE A 160 2.44 -1.09 -5.17
C PHE A 160 1.25 -0.15 -4.91
N SER A 161 0.15 -0.74 -4.45
CA SER A 161 -1.16 -0.11 -4.46
C SER A 161 -1.55 0.55 -3.14
N CYS A 162 -0.70 0.44 -2.11
CA CYS A 162 -1.03 0.84 -0.75
C CYS A 162 -2.38 0.21 -0.34
N ASP A 163 -3.30 0.98 0.23
CA ASP A 163 -4.64 0.52 0.60
C ASP A 163 -5.49 0.04 -0.58
N PHE A 164 -5.24 0.54 -1.79
CA PHE A 164 -6.02 0.14 -2.95
C PHE A 164 -5.83 -1.36 -3.20
N PHE A 165 -6.94 -2.10 -3.28
CA PHE A 165 -6.97 -3.57 -3.39
C PHE A 165 -6.53 -4.33 -2.12
N GLY A 166 -6.25 -3.63 -1.02
CA GLY A 166 -5.84 -4.21 0.25
C GLY A 166 -6.94 -5.02 0.96
N SER A 167 -6.54 -5.66 2.05
CA SER A 167 -7.47 -6.34 2.97
C SER A 167 -6.86 -6.52 4.36
N HIS A 168 -7.69 -6.45 5.40
CA HIS A 168 -7.27 -6.83 6.75
C HIS A 168 -7.35 -8.34 6.93
N LEU A 169 -6.24 -9.02 6.63
CA LEU A 169 -6.09 -10.45 6.79
C LEU A 169 -4.63 -10.76 7.13
N ALA A 170 -4.34 -11.06 8.39
CA ALA A 170 -3.06 -11.68 8.73
C ALA A 170 -3.07 -13.12 8.21
N SER A 171 -2.07 -13.47 7.40
CA SER A 171 -1.94 -14.80 6.82
C SER A 171 -0.48 -15.20 6.74
N SER A 172 -0.19 -16.49 6.96
CA SER A 172 1.13 -17.07 6.68
C SER A 172 1.39 -17.19 5.17
N LYS A 173 0.33 -17.13 4.35
CA LYS A 173 0.44 -17.09 2.89
C LYS A 173 0.74 -15.66 2.44
N ILE A 174 1.68 -15.56 1.51
CA ILE A 174 2.17 -14.28 0.99
C ILE A 174 1.33 -13.82 -0.20
N TYR A 175 0.89 -14.78 -1.01
CA TYR A 175 0.02 -14.56 -2.15
C TYR A 175 -1.42 -14.93 -1.81
N ALA A 176 -2.34 -14.20 -2.42
CA ALA A 176 -3.76 -14.39 -2.31
C ALA A 176 -4.15 -15.68 -3.04
N ASP A 177 -4.68 -16.65 -2.29
CA ASP A 177 -5.43 -17.73 -2.91
C ASP A 177 -6.81 -17.20 -3.28
N GLU A 178 -7.36 -17.60 -4.42
CA GLU A 178 -8.69 -17.17 -4.89
C GLU A 178 -9.82 -17.87 -4.09
N ASP A 179 -9.64 -17.95 -2.77
CA ASP A 179 -10.54 -18.60 -1.84
C ASP A 179 -11.51 -17.60 -1.19
N TYR A 180 -12.48 -18.15 -0.45
CA TYR A 180 -13.52 -17.37 0.20
C TYR A 180 -12.96 -16.41 1.26
N GLU A 181 -11.91 -16.81 1.98
CA GLU A 181 -11.38 -16.02 3.09
C GLU A 181 -10.71 -14.73 2.61
N VAL A 182 -9.91 -14.83 1.54
CA VAL A 182 -9.31 -13.67 0.88
C VAL A 182 -10.39 -12.78 0.29
N TYR A 183 -11.37 -13.35 -0.44
CA TYR A 183 -12.45 -12.57 -1.04
C TYR A 183 -13.28 -11.82 0.01
N ASP A 184 -13.65 -12.49 1.10
CA ASP A 184 -14.45 -11.89 2.18
C ASP A 184 -13.69 -10.77 2.89
N ALA A 185 -12.41 -10.96 3.20
CA ALA A 185 -11.58 -9.93 3.81
C ALA A 185 -11.45 -8.69 2.92
N ALA A 186 -11.18 -8.87 1.63
CA ALA A 186 -11.09 -7.77 0.66
C ALA A 186 -12.45 -7.07 0.46
N LYS A 187 -13.55 -7.83 0.45
CA LYS A 187 -14.90 -7.27 0.32
C LYS A 187 -15.29 -6.43 1.54
N ARG A 188 -14.99 -6.92 2.75
CA ARG A 188 -15.21 -6.15 3.99
C ARG A 188 -14.38 -4.87 3.99
N TYR A 189 -13.11 -4.97 3.65
CA TYR A 189 -12.21 -3.82 3.51
C TYR A 189 -12.77 -2.78 2.53
N TYR A 190 -13.22 -3.22 1.34
CA TYR A 190 -13.88 -2.33 0.38
C TYR A 190 -15.15 -1.69 0.98
N ALA A 191 -16.04 -2.49 1.56
CA ALA A 191 -17.33 -2.00 2.06
C ALA A 191 -17.18 -1.03 3.25
N GLU A 192 -16.21 -1.28 4.13
CA GLU A 192 -16.01 -0.55 5.37
C GLU A 192 -15.15 0.72 5.17
N ILE A 193 -14.27 0.76 4.15
CA ILE A 193 -13.31 1.87 3.94
C ILE A 193 -13.50 2.57 2.58
N MET A 194 -13.58 1.81 1.48
CA MET A 194 -13.49 2.35 0.11
C MET A 194 -14.84 2.74 -0.49
N MET A 195 -15.92 2.07 -0.09
CA MET A 195 -17.26 2.22 -0.66
C MET A 195 -17.81 3.66 -0.64
N PRO A 196 -17.57 4.50 0.39
CA PRO A 196 -17.97 5.91 0.37
C PRO A 196 -17.39 6.70 -0.83
N PHE A 197 -16.30 6.23 -1.42
CA PHE A 197 -15.58 6.85 -2.53
C PHE A 197 -15.71 6.04 -3.84
N ALA A 198 -16.77 5.25 -4.00
CA ALA A 198 -16.91 4.32 -5.12
C ALA A 198 -16.75 4.95 -6.52
N ARG A 199 -17.15 6.22 -6.70
CA ARG A 199 -16.98 6.94 -7.99
C ARG A 199 -15.52 7.23 -8.28
N GLU A 200 -14.77 7.64 -7.27
CA GLU A 200 -13.34 7.94 -7.34
C GLU A 200 -12.56 6.63 -7.52
N VAL A 201 -12.94 5.57 -6.79
CA VAL A 201 -12.41 4.22 -6.99
C VAL A 201 -12.60 3.76 -8.45
N ALA A 202 -13.80 3.93 -9.02
CA ALA A 202 -14.05 3.55 -10.42
C ALA A 202 -13.14 4.29 -11.42
N LYS A 203 -12.98 5.61 -11.28
CA LYS A 203 -12.07 6.41 -12.12
C LYS A 203 -10.62 5.98 -11.96
N ASN A 204 -10.18 5.71 -10.73
CA ASN A 204 -8.81 5.29 -10.45
C ASN A 204 -8.54 3.86 -10.91
N MET A 205 -9.54 2.97 -10.89
CA MET A 205 -9.47 1.66 -11.53
C MET A 205 -9.21 1.76 -13.03
N GLU A 206 -9.95 2.63 -13.74
CA GLU A 206 -9.70 2.88 -15.17
C GLU A 206 -8.28 3.37 -15.42
N LYS A 207 -7.75 4.24 -14.56
CA LYS A 207 -6.38 4.73 -14.65
C LYS A 207 -5.36 3.59 -14.53
N VAL A 208 -5.40 2.81 -13.46
CA VAL A 208 -4.41 1.74 -13.22
C VAL A 208 -4.57 0.55 -14.17
N SER A 209 -5.77 0.32 -14.72
CA SER A 209 -6.04 -0.76 -15.69
C SER A 209 -5.31 -0.59 -17.03
N LYS A 210 -4.75 0.59 -17.30
CA LYS A 210 -3.95 0.86 -18.51
C LYS A 210 -2.55 0.27 -18.44
N TRP A 211 -2.07 -0.08 -17.25
CA TRP A 211 -0.77 -0.71 -17.05
C TRP A 211 -0.86 -2.22 -17.18
N ASN A 212 0.23 -2.83 -17.65
CA ASN A 212 0.35 -4.29 -17.72
C ASN A 212 0.79 -4.82 -16.35
N ILE A 213 -0.15 -5.12 -15.46
CA ILE A 213 0.12 -5.53 -14.09
C ILE A 213 0.19 -7.06 -14.02
N GLN A 214 1.28 -7.60 -13.46
CA GLN A 214 1.44 -9.04 -13.16
C GLN A 214 1.34 -9.35 -11.67
N LEU A 215 1.58 -8.36 -10.82
CA LEU A 215 1.48 -8.48 -9.37
C LEU A 215 0.89 -7.20 -8.78
N ILE A 216 -0.12 -7.33 -7.93
CA ILE A 216 -0.58 -6.23 -7.07
C ILE A 216 -0.05 -6.49 -5.66
N ALA A 217 0.63 -5.49 -5.10
CA ALA A 217 1.35 -5.52 -3.85
C ALA A 217 0.78 -4.44 -2.90
N PRO A 218 -0.30 -4.73 -2.16
CA PRO A 218 -0.98 -3.76 -1.29
C PRO A 218 -0.24 -3.52 0.02
N SER A 219 -0.59 -2.48 0.76
CA SER A 219 -0.06 -2.22 2.11
C SER A 219 -0.65 -3.17 3.17
N HIS A 220 -1.87 -3.69 2.96
CA HIS A 220 -2.52 -4.66 3.85
C HIS A 220 -2.90 -5.97 3.14
N GLY A 221 -2.67 -7.09 3.82
CA GLY A 221 -3.09 -8.41 3.41
C GLY A 221 -2.16 -9.07 2.38
N PRO A 222 -2.62 -10.16 1.75
CA PRO A 222 -1.83 -10.91 0.78
C PRO A 222 -1.70 -10.16 -0.57
N MET A 223 -0.63 -10.47 -1.32
CA MET A 223 -0.40 -9.92 -2.67
C MET A 223 -1.15 -10.73 -3.74
N TYR A 224 -1.59 -10.08 -4.82
CA TYR A 224 -2.33 -10.75 -5.90
C TYR A 224 -1.41 -11.02 -7.10
N ASN A 225 -0.92 -12.25 -7.22
CA ASN A 225 -0.18 -12.75 -8.39
C ASN A 225 -1.11 -13.17 -9.55
N LYS A 226 -2.42 -13.07 -9.34
CA LYS A 226 -3.47 -13.11 -10.37
C LYS A 226 -4.33 -11.83 -10.23
N PRO A 227 -3.85 -10.68 -10.72
CA PRO A 227 -4.50 -9.38 -10.52
C PRO A 227 -5.99 -9.36 -10.88
N GLU A 228 -6.39 -10.15 -11.88
CA GLU A 228 -7.75 -10.26 -12.39
C GLU A 228 -8.77 -10.62 -11.30
N PHE A 229 -8.37 -11.40 -10.30
CA PHE A 229 -9.23 -11.77 -9.19
C PHE A 229 -9.78 -10.54 -8.47
N ILE A 230 -8.89 -9.67 -7.99
CA ILE A 230 -9.29 -8.49 -7.22
C ILE A 230 -9.83 -7.37 -8.14
N PHE A 231 -9.32 -7.25 -9.36
CA PHE A 231 -9.87 -6.33 -10.35
C PHE A 231 -11.33 -6.65 -10.69
N ASN A 232 -11.66 -7.92 -10.92
CA ASN A 232 -13.05 -8.32 -11.23
C ASN A 232 -13.97 -8.15 -10.02
N ALA A 233 -13.46 -8.43 -8.81
CA ALA A 233 -14.20 -8.18 -7.57
C ALA A 233 -14.53 -6.69 -7.39
N TYR A 234 -13.55 -5.80 -7.54
CA TYR A 234 -13.78 -4.35 -7.46
C TYR A 234 -14.71 -3.86 -8.56
N LYS A 235 -14.60 -4.34 -9.81
CA LYS A 235 -15.55 -4.01 -10.91
C LYS A 235 -16.99 -4.37 -10.54
N GLU A 236 -17.19 -5.48 -9.84
CA GLU A 236 -18.49 -5.87 -9.34
C GLU A 236 -18.97 -4.94 -8.21
N TRP A 237 -18.08 -4.59 -7.26
CA TRP A 237 -18.44 -3.81 -6.08
C TRP A 237 -18.71 -2.33 -6.37
N ILE A 238 -18.03 -1.74 -7.36
CA ILE A 238 -18.31 -0.37 -7.82
C ILE A 238 -19.57 -0.28 -8.70
N SER A 239 -20.12 -1.42 -9.13
CA SER A 239 -21.29 -1.44 -10.01
C SER A 239 -22.55 -1.00 -9.27
N ASP A 240 -23.36 -0.19 -9.94
CA ASP A 240 -24.70 0.21 -9.52
C ASP A 240 -25.77 -0.88 -9.73
N LYS A 241 -25.41 -2.03 -10.31
CA LYS A 241 -26.35 -3.12 -10.59
C LYS A 241 -26.77 -3.82 -9.30
N PRO A 242 -28.06 -3.75 -8.91
CA PRO A 242 -28.52 -4.39 -7.69
C PRO A 242 -28.49 -5.91 -7.81
N LYS A 243 -28.31 -6.58 -6.67
CA LYS A 243 -28.52 -8.03 -6.54
C LYS A 243 -29.88 -8.30 -5.90
N ASN A 244 -30.44 -9.47 -6.15
CA ASN A 244 -31.66 -9.93 -5.48
C ASN A 244 -31.37 -10.34 -4.02
N LYS A 245 -31.00 -9.36 -3.18
CA LYS A 245 -30.69 -9.52 -1.76
C LYS A 245 -31.22 -8.31 -1.01
N ALA A 246 -32.04 -8.54 0.01
CA ALA A 246 -32.50 -7.51 0.93
C ALA A 246 -31.84 -7.70 2.30
N ILE A 247 -31.45 -6.61 2.94
CA ILE A 247 -30.95 -6.59 4.32
C ILE A 247 -31.97 -5.83 5.15
N VAL A 248 -32.54 -6.47 6.18
CA VAL A 248 -33.46 -5.85 7.14
C VAL A 248 -32.69 -5.63 8.44
N VAL A 249 -32.49 -4.38 8.83
CA VAL A 249 -31.83 -3.99 10.07
C VAL A 249 -32.87 -3.39 11.01
N TYR A 250 -33.00 -3.90 12.22
CA TYR A 250 -33.95 -3.41 13.23
C TYR A 250 -33.35 -3.50 14.64
N ILE A 251 -33.93 -2.73 15.56
CA ILE A 251 -33.69 -2.80 17.01
C ILE A 251 -35.06 -2.91 17.69
N SER A 252 -35.17 -3.66 18.78
CA SER A 252 -36.41 -3.84 19.57
C SER A 252 -36.12 -3.73 21.05
#